data_AF-A0A1J1J3N2-F1
#
_entry.id   AF-A0A1J1J3N2-F1
#
_cell.length_a   1.000
_cell.length_b   1.000
_cell.length_c   1.000
_cell.angle_alpha   90.00
_cell.angle_beta   90.00
_cell.angle_gamma   90.00
#
_symmetry.space_group_name_H-M   'P 1'
#
loop_
_entity.id
_entity.type
_entity.pdbx_description
1 polymer ?
#
loop_
_entity_poly.entity_id
_entity_poly.type
_entity_poly.pdbx_seq_one_letter_code
_entity_poly.pdbx_strand_id
1 'polypeptide(L)'
;MSRLIKIFIMTAIALMCLSIFIVQTEAIPLEISSETEGALEVTESTTKFSQCSLNNPCGWAVYGNSKTKKTQYYIRNTCLCKKEHSCLRTNEDLSLSAYVYRCKVKNPIPDA
;
A
#
# COMPACT_ATOMS: atom_id res chain seq x y z
N MET A 1 -17.06 -15.70 45.74
CA MET A 1 -16.06 -15.87 44.67
C MET A 1 -16.60 -15.57 43.27
N SER A 2 -17.72 -16.17 42.81
CA SER A 2 -18.25 -15.92 41.45
C SER A 2 -18.66 -14.47 41.15
N ARG A 3 -19.23 -13.72 42.12
CA ARG A 3 -19.61 -12.31 41.92
C ARG A 3 -18.42 -11.37 41.76
N LEU A 4 -17.35 -11.60 42.52
CA LEU A 4 -16.11 -10.82 42.42
C LEU A 4 -15.44 -11.06 41.07
N ILE A 5 -15.39 -12.31 40.60
CA ILE A 5 -14.82 -12.66 39.28
C ILE A 5 -15.58 -11.96 38.15
N LYS A 6 -16.92 -11.90 38.20
CA LYS A 6 -17.73 -11.16 37.22
C LYS A 6 -17.43 -9.66 37.22
N ILE A 7 -17.23 -9.06 38.40
CA ILE A 7 -16.86 -7.63 38.51
C ILE A 7 -15.46 -7.39 37.91
N PHE A 8 -14.50 -8.27 38.16
CA PHE A 8 -13.16 -8.19 37.56
C PHE A 8 -13.19 -8.34 36.03
N ILE A 9 -13.99 -9.25 35.50
CA ILE A 9 -14.13 -9.44 34.04
C ILE A 9 -14.78 -8.22 33.39
N MET A 10 -15.86 -7.69 33.97
CA MET A 10 -16.54 -6.51 33.42
C MET A 10 -15.66 -5.25 33.45
N THR A 11 -14.89 -5.07 34.52
CA THR A 11 -13.93 -3.95 34.62
C THR A 11 -12.78 -4.07 33.64
N ALA A 12 -12.23 -5.28 33.43
CA ALA A 12 -11.18 -5.52 32.44
C ALA A 12 -11.66 -5.29 30.99
N ILE A 13 -12.87 -5.74 30.64
CA ILE A 13 -13.47 -5.52 29.32
C ILE A 13 -13.71 -4.02 29.09
N ALA A 14 -14.22 -3.29 30.08
CA ALA A 14 -14.45 -1.85 29.98
C ALA A 14 -13.14 -1.08 29.73
N LEU A 15 -12.05 -1.43 30.44
CA LEU A 15 -10.73 -0.81 30.26
C LEU A 15 -10.13 -1.12 28.87
N MET A 16 -10.28 -2.35 28.39
CA MET A 16 -9.87 -2.73 27.03
C MET A 16 -10.65 -1.92 25.97
N CYS A 17 -11.97 -1.79 26.09
CA CYS A 17 -12.78 -1.00 25.18
C CYS A 17 -12.38 0.49 25.19
N LEU A 18 -12.13 1.08 26.37
CA LEU A 18 -11.70 2.48 26.50
C LEU A 18 -10.39 2.75 25.77
N SER A 19 -9.43 1.82 25.79
CA SER A 19 -8.16 1.98 25.07
C SER A 19 -8.33 1.95 23.54
N ILE A 20 -9.27 1.16 23.02
CA ILE A 20 -9.57 1.08 21.58
C ILE A 20 -10.23 2.39 21.09
N PHE A 21 -11.07 3.03 21.91
CA PHE A 21 -11.66 4.33 21.58
C PHE A 21 -10.64 5.48 21.53
N ILE A 22 -9.60 5.46 22.38
CA ILE A 22 -8.55 6.49 22.35
C ILE A 22 -7.76 6.45 21.03
N VAL A 23 -7.57 5.26 20.44
CA VAL A 23 -6.81 5.06 19.17
C VAL A 23 -7.54 5.65 17.95
N GLN A 24 -8.85 5.94 18.02
CA GLN A 24 -9.60 6.52 16.90
C GLN A 24 -9.58 8.06 16.85
N THR A 25 -8.97 8.75 17.81
CA THR A 25 -9.15 10.22 17.97
C THR A 25 -8.06 11.11 17.36
N GLU A 26 -7.08 10.57 16.63
CA GLU A 26 -6.27 11.39 15.72
C GLU A 26 -6.91 11.44 14.32
N ALA A 27 -8.11 12.05 14.25
CA ALA A 27 -8.64 12.57 13.00
C ALA A 27 -7.98 13.94 12.76
N ILE A 28 -7.00 13.95 11.86
CA ILE A 28 -6.43 15.17 11.26
C ILE A 28 -7.59 16.01 10.70
N PRO A 29 -7.70 17.33 10.99
CA PRO A 29 -8.75 18.14 10.40
C PRO A 29 -8.45 18.33 8.91
N LEU A 30 -9.24 17.70 8.06
CA LEU A 30 -9.35 18.06 6.65
C LEU A 30 -10.50 19.06 6.51
N GLU A 31 -10.16 20.34 6.49
CA GLU A 31 -11.04 21.34 5.88
C GLU A 31 -10.98 21.17 4.37
N ILE A 32 -11.96 20.47 3.79
CA ILE A 32 -12.36 20.69 2.39
C ILE A 32 -13.88 20.67 2.34
N SER A 33 -14.44 21.88 2.32
CA SER A 33 -15.81 22.14 1.89
C SER A 33 -15.96 21.68 0.44
N SER A 34 -16.93 20.83 0.15
CA SER A 34 -18.02 21.16 -0.78
C SER A 34 -18.89 19.93 -0.97
N GLU A 35 -20.09 19.97 -0.40
CA GLU A 35 -21.21 19.19 -0.91
C GLU A 35 -21.51 19.65 -2.34
N THR A 36 -21.47 18.73 -3.28
CA THR A 36 -22.36 18.75 -4.44
C THR A 36 -22.59 17.32 -4.89
N GLU A 37 -23.79 16.82 -4.59
CA GLU A 37 -24.33 15.63 -5.23
C GLU A 37 -24.44 15.88 -6.74
N GLY A 38 -23.98 14.94 -7.58
CA GLY A 38 -24.23 15.03 -9.02
C GLY A 38 -23.32 14.20 -9.91
N ALA A 39 -23.87 13.07 -10.38
CA ALA A 39 -23.56 12.36 -11.62
C ALA A 39 -22.17 11.71 -11.82
N LEU A 40 -22.23 10.42 -12.11
CA LEU A 40 -21.16 9.54 -12.57
C LEU A 40 -20.54 10.06 -13.88
N GLU A 41 -19.46 10.83 -13.78
CA GLU A 41 -18.49 11.01 -14.87
C GLU A 41 -17.22 10.24 -14.50
N VAL A 42 -16.86 9.26 -15.34
CA VAL A 42 -15.52 8.66 -15.34
C VAL A 42 -14.57 9.72 -15.91
N THR A 43 -14.27 10.74 -15.11
CA THR A 43 -13.14 11.61 -15.34
C THR A 43 -11.94 10.90 -14.76
N GLU A 44 -10.94 10.62 -15.59
CA GLU A 44 -9.59 10.26 -15.15
C GLU A 44 -9.15 11.24 -14.05
N SER A 45 -9.33 10.84 -12.80
CA SER A 45 -8.76 11.54 -11.66
C SER A 45 -7.25 11.41 -11.81
N THR A 46 -6.66 12.44 -12.41
CA THR A 46 -5.22 12.57 -12.55
C THR A 46 -4.66 12.84 -11.16
N THR A 47 -4.67 11.82 -10.31
CA THR A 47 -3.94 11.78 -9.07
C THR A 47 -2.49 11.99 -9.48
N LYS A 48 -1.91 13.15 -9.14
CA LYS A 48 -0.50 13.47 -9.42
C LYS A 48 0.36 12.50 -8.63
N PHE A 49 0.66 11.34 -9.21
CA PHE A 49 1.61 10.41 -8.63
C PHE A 49 3.01 11.06 -8.67
N SER A 50 3.72 10.98 -7.55
CA SER A 50 5.11 11.41 -7.49
C SER A 50 5.99 10.54 -8.41
N GLN A 51 7.07 11.09 -8.92
CA GLN A 51 8.00 10.32 -9.75
C GLN A 51 8.84 9.39 -8.86
N CYS A 52 9.04 8.14 -9.27
CA CYS A 52 9.90 7.23 -8.51
C CYS A 52 11.35 7.73 -8.48
N SER A 53 11.97 7.67 -7.30
CA SER A 53 13.43 7.82 -7.14
C SER A 53 14.16 6.62 -7.77
N LEU A 54 15.44 6.77 -8.16
CA LEU A 54 16.21 5.74 -8.86
C LEU A 54 16.19 4.37 -8.12
N ASN A 55 16.31 4.41 -6.79
CA ASN A 55 16.37 3.23 -5.94
C ASN A 55 15.03 2.89 -5.28
N ASN A 56 13.94 3.59 -5.61
CA ASN A 56 12.61 3.22 -5.14
C ASN A 56 11.98 2.23 -6.14
N PRO A 57 11.55 1.03 -5.73
CA PRO A 57 10.80 0.16 -6.62
C PRO A 57 9.51 0.83 -7.07
N CYS A 58 9.14 0.61 -8.32
CA CYS A 58 7.86 1.04 -8.89
C CYS A 58 6.77 -0.04 -8.72
N GLY A 59 7.17 -1.27 -8.41
CA GLY A 59 6.24 -2.32 -8.02
C GLY A 59 6.93 -3.65 -7.69
N TRP A 60 6.09 -4.62 -7.36
CA TRP A 60 6.49 -5.93 -6.86
C TRP A 60 5.57 -7.01 -7.44
N ALA A 61 6.13 -8.15 -7.83
CA ALA A 61 5.35 -9.32 -8.19
C ALA A 61 5.63 -10.43 -7.18
N VAL A 62 4.66 -10.69 -6.29
CA VAL A 62 4.80 -11.73 -5.26
C VAL A 62 4.52 -13.09 -5.90
N TYR A 63 5.39 -14.06 -5.66
CA TYR A 63 5.24 -15.42 -6.11
C TYR A 63 5.07 -16.37 -4.92
N GLY A 64 4.43 -17.51 -5.17
CA GLY A 64 4.25 -18.53 -4.13
C GLY A 64 5.52 -19.35 -3.90
N ASN A 65 5.59 -20.04 -2.75
CA ASN A 65 6.72 -20.89 -2.34
C ASN A 65 6.92 -22.18 -3.17
N SER A 66 6.32 -22.27 -4.36
CA SER A 66 6.48 -23.39 -5.28
C SER A 66 7.79 -23.28 -6.06
N LYS A 67 8.34 -24.43 -6.50
CA LYS A 67 9.54 -24.48 -7.36
C LYS A 67 9.39 -23.64 -8.63
N THR A 68 8.17 -23.38 -9.09
CA THR A 68 7.91 -22.68 -10.36
C THR A 68 7.86 -21.15 -10.26
N LYS A 69 8.11 -20.55 -9.09
CA LYS A 69 8.11 -19.07 -8.84
C LYS A 69 7.04 -18.31 -9.66
N LYS A 70 5.83 -18.86 -9.68
CA LYS A 70 4.70 -18.30 -10.43
C LYS A 70 4.17 -17.09 -9.68
N THR A 71 4.13 -15.94 -10.35
CA THR A 71 3.51 -14.72 -9.82
C THR A 71 2.05 -15.00 -9.43
N GLN A 72 1.70 -14.67 -8.20
CA GLN A 72 0.34 -14.73 -7.68
C GLN A 72 -0.36 -13.39 -7.86
N TYR A 73 0.29 -12.30 -7.47
CA TYR A 73 -0.26 -10.95 -7.57
C TYR A 73 0.83 -9.90 -7.74
N TYR A 74 0.42 -8.73 -8.26
CA TYR A 74 1.29 -7.57 -8.49
C TYR A 74 0.86 -6.40 -7.62
N ILE A 75 1.82 -5.77 -6.94
CA ILE A 75 1.64 -4.58 -6.13
C ILE A 75 2.31 -3.40 -6.84
N ARG A 76 1.56 -2.34 -7.10
CA ARG A 76 2.09 -1.07 -7.62
C ARG A 76 2.39 -0.12 -6.46
N ASN A 77 3.54 0.56 -6.51
CA ASN A 77 3.86 1.62 -5.54
C ASN A 77 3.19 2.96 -5.90
N THR A 78 3.15 3.89 -4.95
CA THR A 78 2.53 5.23 -5.08
C THR A 78 3.31 6.23 -5.95
N CYS A 79 4.23 5.72 -6.79
CA CYS A 79 5.04 6.53 -7.70
C CYS A 79 4.98 6.00 -9.13
N LEU A 80 5.22 6.87 -10.10
CA LEU A 80 5.28 6.52 -11.52
C LEU A 80 6.68 6.73 -12.10
N CYS A 81 7.01 5.91 -13.10
CA CYS A 81 8.22 6.10 -13.89
C CYS A 81 8.07 7.33 -14.81
N LYS A 82 9.19 7.98 -15.14
CA LYS A 82 9.25 9.00 -16.20
C LYS A 82 8.70 8.44 -17.52
N LYS A 83 8.23 9.32 -18.40
CA LYS A 83 7.66 8.97 -19.72
C LYS A 83 8.55 8.01 -20.54
N GLU A 84 9.87 8.22 -20.51
CA GLU A 84 10.87 7.40 -21.23
C GLU A 84 11.26 6.10 -20.51
N HIS A 85 10.78 5.91 -19.28
CA HIS A 85 11.07 4.74 -18.46
C HIS A 85 9.84 3.84 -18.35
N SER A 86 10.10 2.54 -18.21
CA SER A 86 9.11 1.52 -17.87
C SER A 86 9.46 0.88 -16.54
N CYS A 87 8.43 0.41 -15.83
CA CYS A 87 8.60 -0.36 -14.61
C CYS A 87 8.96 -1.80 -14.98
N LEU A 88 10.24 -2.14 -14.96
CA LEU A 88 10.76 -3.43 -15.43
C LEU A 88 11.32 -4.24 -14.27
N ARG A 89 11.20 -5.57 -14.37
CA ARG A 89 11.79 -6.51 -13.41
C ARG A 89 13.30 -6.34 -13.39
N THR A 90 13.88 -6.15 -12.21
CA THR A 90 15.33 -5.92 -12.05
C THR A 90 15.99 -6.94 -11.15
N ASN A 91 15.36 -7.25 -10.02
CA ASN A 91 15.93 -8.12 -9.01
C ASN A 91 14.84 -8.98 -8.39
N GLU A 92 15.26 -9.85 -7.51
CA GLU A 92 14.39 -10.68 -6.70
C GLU A 92 14.69 -10.41 -5.22
N ASP A 93 13.64 -10.31 -4.41
CA ASP A 93 13.71 -10.26 -2.97
C ASP A 93 13.22 -11.61 -2.43
N LEU A 94 14.19 -12.46 -2.07
CA LEU A 94 13.93 -13.81 -1.57
C LEU A 94 13.28 -13.79 -0.18
N SER A 95 13.46 -12.72 0.60
CA SER A 95 12.84 -12.60 1.93
C SER A 95 11.34 -12.39 1.84
N LEU A 96 10.87 -11.81 0.72
CA LEU A 96 9.47 -11.53 0.44
C LEU A 96 8.86 -12.45 -0.61
N SER A 97 9.62 -13.44 -1.11
CA SER A 97 9.23 -14.28 -2.25
C SER A 97 8.68 -13.42 -3.41
N ALA A 98 9.42 -12.38 -3.82
CA ALA A 98 8.92 -11.39 -4.77
C ALA A 98 9.95 -10.96 -5.81
N TYR A 99 9.48 -10.65 -7.01
CA TYR A 99 10.26 -9.93 -8.01
C TYR A 99 10.14 -8.42 -7.80
N VAL A 100 11.26 -7.72 -7.85
CA VAL A 100 11.36 -6.26 -7.67
C VAL A 100 11.37 -5.58 -9.03
N TYR A 101 10.45 -4.63 -9.23
CA TYR A 101 10.37 -3.82 -10.45
C TYR A 101 10.87 -2.41 -10.18
N ARG A 102 11.73 -1.90 -11.07
CA ARG A 102 12.31 -0.54 -10.99
C ARG A 102 12.20 0.15 -12.34
N CYS A 103 12.25 1.48 -12.32
CA CYS A 103 12.20 2.27 -13.54
C CYS A 103 13.48 2.10 -14.36
N LYS A 104 13.33 1.64 -15.61
CA LYS A 104 14.42 1.44 -16.58
C LYS A 104 14.02 2.06 -17.92
N VAL A 105 15.00 2.48 -18.72
CA VAL A 105 14.76 3.03 -20.07
C VAL A 105 14.07 1.97 -20.93
N LYS A 106 13.04 2.37 -21.69
CA LYS A 106 12.25 1.45 -22.54
C LYS A 106 13.08 0.80 -23.65
N ASN A 107 14.00 1.56 -24.23
CA ASN A 107 14.94 1.13 -25.26
C ASN A 107 16.36 1.36 -24.72
N PRO A 108 16.92 0.46 -23.91
CA PRO A 108 18.34 0.51 -23.65
C PRO A 108 19.03 0.32 -25.00
N ILE A 109 19.76 1.34 -25.47
CA ILE A 109 20.71 1.15 -26.56
C ILE A 109 21.66 0.07 -26.03
N PRO A 110 21.77 -1.12 -26.65
CA PRO A 110 22.76 -2.09 -26.24
C PRO A 110 24.11 -1.41 -26.42
N ASP A 111 24.82 -1.24 -25.30
CA ASP A 111 26.02 -0.43 -25.22
C ASP A 111 27.03 -0.82 -26.31
N ALA A 112 27.56 0.21 -26.99
CA ALA A 112 28.75 0.16 -27.83
C ALA A 112 30.02 0.11 -26.96
#